data_AF-A0A3D1JG02-F1
#
_entry.id   AF-A0A3D1JG02-F1
#
_cell.length_a   1.000
_cell.length_b   1.000
_cell.length_c   1.000
_cell.angle_alpha   90.00
_cell.angle_beta   90.00
_cell.angle_gamma   90.00
#
_symmetry.space_group_name_H-M   'P 1'
#
loop_
_entity.id
_entity.type
_entity.pdbx_description
1 polymer ?
#
loop_
_entity_poly.entity_id
_entity_poly.type
_entity_poly.pdbx_seq_one_letter_code
_entity_poly.pdbx_strand_id
1 'polypeptide(L)'
;MRFDNREDIIQLTPLWKGERFENGRPKVPDDILRRFQRVTTEEAWGVLWEHGYKYQFQGDWKVIHPGKILVGRAVTAVMVPKRPDLDTYLLEYGQKEEGRKGFFNSWVIESLQEGDVLVVDMFDKVYEGTFVGGNLSTAVSRRTKYGGQVIWGGIRDVQQVMEITNIQTFYRGNDPTPIRDVTLVGMNVPCRIGNAICMPGDVVLGTPAGIIFVPPHLAEECCIKAEKTAMRDRFGLQRLREGKYTTAQIDSLWTDEIWQDFHNWRKENTPPEYAHLDWSGEEEEMRKRQTGPTIA
;
A
#
# COMPACT_ATOMS: atom_id res chain seq x y z
N MET A 1 -12.79 5.78 -24.20
CA MET A 1 -11.47 5.74 -23.52
C MET A 1 -11.18 7.14 -23.04
N ARG A 2 -10.91 7.31 -21.74
CA ARG A 2 -10.54 8.57 -21.10
C ARG A 2 -9.51 8.23 -20.04
N PHE A 3 -8.43 8.99 -19.93
CA PHE A 3 -7.49 8.79 -18.83
C PHE A 3 -8.09 9.31 -17.53
N ASP A 4 -7.92 8.58 -16.43
CA ASP A 4 -8.45 8.95 -15.12
C ASP A 4 -9.99 9.10 -15.12
N ASN A 5 -10.67 8.11 -15.72
CA ASN A 5 -12.12 8.11 -15.85
C ASN A 5 -12.82 7.78 -14.51
N ARG A 6 -13.69 8.69 -14.05
CA ARG A 6 -14.39 8.56 -12.76
C ARG A 6 -15.33 7.36 -12.70
N GLU A 7 -16.11 7.14 -13.74
CA GLU A 7 -17.12 6.08 -13.80
C GLU A 7 -16.46 4.69 -13.72
N ASP A 8 -15.39 4.49 -14.48
CA ASP A 8 -14.59 3.26 -14.49
C ASP A 8 -13.98 2.98 -13.11
N ILE A 9 -13.40 4.00 -12.45
CA ILE A 9 -12.79 3.86 -11.13
C ILE A 9 -13.82 3.43 -10.08
N ILE A 10 -15.03 4.02 -10.11
CA ILE A 10 -16.12 3.65 -9.21
C ILE A 10 -16.57 2.22 -9.48
N GLN A 11 -16.71 1.83 -10.75
CA GLN A 11 -17.10 0.47 -11.15
C GLN A 11 -16.07 -0.58 -10.71
N LEU A 12 -14.78 -0.26 -10.77
CA LEU A 12 -13.67 -1.12 -10.37
C LEU A 12 -13.50 -1.26 -8.86
N THR A 13 -14.01 -0.29 -8.07
CA THR A 13 -13.84 -0.26 -6.61
C THR A 13 -15.19 -0.26 -5.86
N PRO A 14 -16.13 -1.18 -6.17
CA PRO A 14 -17.52 -1.07 -5.71
C PRO A 14 -17.67 -1.34 -4.20
N LEU A 15 -16.72 -2.04 -3.59
CA LEU A 15 -16.72 -2.36 -2.16
C LEU A 15 -16.38 -1.14 -1.28
N TRP A 16 -15.73 -0.12 -1.83
CA TRP A 16 -15.47 1.10 -1.09
C TRP A 16 -16.73 1.96 -0.98
N LYS A 17 -17.18 2.20 0.26
CA LYS A 17 -18.37 2.99 0.59
C LYS A 17 -18.07 4.34 1.27
N GLY A 18 -16.80 4.63 1.55
CA GLY A 18 -16.36 5.88 2.16
C GLY A 18 -16.23 7.05 1.17
N GLU A 19 -15.61 8.13 1.62
CA GLU A 19 -15.35 9.32 0.80
C GLU A 19 -14.50 8.97 -0.44
N ARG A 20 -14.69 9.69 -1.54
CA ARG A 20 -13.93 9.53 -2.78
C ARG A 20 -13.39 10.88 -3.23
N PHE A 21 -12.27 10.86 -3.93
CA PHE A 21 -11.77 12.04 -4.65
C PHE A 21 -12.69 12.41 -5.82
N GLU A 22 -12.46 13.57 -6.42
CA GLU A 22 -13.23 14.06 -7.57
C GLU A 22 -13.16 13.12 -8.79
N ASN A 23 -12.04 12.41 -8.97
CA ASN A 23 -11.91 11.38 -10.00
C ASN A 23 -12.52 10.02 -9.59
N GLY A 24 -13.25 9.93 -8.48
CA GLY A 24 -13.92 8.69 -8.05
C GLY A 24 -13.03 7.69 -7.31
N ARG A 25 -11.71 7.94 -7.22
CA ARG A 25 -10.79 7.09 -6.46
C ARG A 25 -11.15 7.04 -4.97
N PRO A 26 -11.10 5.86 -4.33
CA PRO A 26 -11.25 5.74 -2.87
C PRO A 26 -10.33 6.69 -2.09
N LYS A 27 -10.90 7.43 -1.15
CA LYS A 27 -10.18 8.34 -0.26
C LYS A 27 -10.17 7.75 1.15
N VAL A 28 -9.34 6.73 1.35
CA VAL A 28 -9.06 6.16 2.68
C VAL A 28 -8.69 7.31 3.63
N PRO A 29 -9.22 7.44 4.84
CA PRO A 29 -8.89 8.54 5.74
C PRO A 29 -7.40 8.66 6.12
N ASP A 30 -6.93 9.88 6.40
CA ASP A 30 -5.52 10.14 6.77
C ASP A 30 -5.14 9.49 8.12
N ASP A 31 -6.09 9.34 9.05
CA ASP A 31 -5.84 8.65 10.32
C ASP A 31 -5.52 7.16 10.11
N ILE A 32 -6.20 6.50 9.17
CA ILE A 32 -5.90 5.11 8.79
C ILE A 32 -4.48 5.04 8.21
N LEU A 33 -4.09 5.95 7.33
CA LEU A 33 -2.73 5.97 6.80
C LEU A 33 -1.67 6.20 7.89
N ARG A 34 -1.95 7.07 8.87
CA ARG A 34 -1.05 7.28 10.01
C ARG A 34 -0.91 6.02 10.86
N ARG A 35 -2.00 5.29 11.10
CA ARG A 35 -1.99 4.01 11.83
C ARG A 35 -1.25 2.92 11.04
N PHE A 36 -1.41 2.90 9.72
CA PHE A 36 -0.71 1.96 8.82
C PHE A 36 0.82 2.02 8.90
N GLN A 37 1.39 3.14 9.34
CA GLN A 37 2.84 3.27 9.57
C GLN A 37 3.37 2.28 10.62
N ARG A 38 2.50 1.72 11.46
CA ARG A 38 2.83 0.72 12.49
C ARG A 38 2.49 -0.71 12.06
N VAL A 39 1.81 -0.89 10.93
CA VAL A 39 1.38 -2.20 10.43
C VAL A 39 2.55 -2.89 9.74
N THR A 40 2.78 -4.16 10.08
CA THR A 40 3.76 -5.01 9.39
C THR A 40 3.16 -5.62 8.12
N THR A 41 4.04 -6.07 7.21
CA THR A 41 3.60 -6.74 5.98
C THR A 41 2.76 -7.97 6.29
N GLU A 42 3.17 -8.74 7.30
CA GLU A 42 2.58 -10.01 7.71
C GLU A 42 1.20 -9.83 8.33
N GLU A 43 1.00 -8.79 9.15
CA GLU A 43 -0.31 -8.46 9.72
C GLU A 43 -1.32 -8.07 8.64
N ALA A 44 -0.91 -7.19 7.71
CA ALA A 44 -1.73 -6.83 6.56
C ALA A 44 -2.02 -8.06 5.69
N TRP A 45 -0.99 -8.86 5.37
CA TRP A 45 -1.13 -10.07 4.57
C TRP A 45 -2.10 -11.07 5.19
N GLY A 46 -2.09 -11.23 6.52
CA GLY A 46 -3.03 -12.09 7.22
C GLY A 46 -4.49 -11.71 6.99
N VAL A 47 -4.84 -10.42 7.10
CA VAL A 47 -6.21 -9.93 6.81
C VAL A 47 -6.61 -10.19 5.37
N LEU A 48 -5.69 -9.89 4.43
CA LEU A 48 -5.95 -10.07 3.02
C LEU A 48 -6.21 -11.54 2.69
N TRP A 49 -5.40 -12.45 3.24
CA TRP A 49 -5.54 -13.88 3.01
C TRP A 49 -6.87 -14.43 3.54
N GLU A 50 -7.30 -13.98 4.72
CA GLU A 50 -8.62 -14.32 5.30
C GLU A 50 -9.78 -13.90 4.39
N HIS A 51 -9.60 -12.82 3.63
CA HIS A 51 -10.56 -12.31 2.64
C HIS A 51 -10.34 -12.86 1.21
N GLY A 52 -9.42 -13.81 1.02
CA GLY A 52 -9.16 -14.44 -0.28
C GLY A 52 -8.27 -13.63 -1.24
N TYR A 53 -7.64 -12.56 -0.76
CA TYR A 53 -6.69 -11.74 -1.52
C TYR A 53 -5.29 -12.38 -1.47
N LYS A 54 -4.90 -13.05 -2.56
CA LYS A 54 -3.68 -13.87 -2.66
C LYS A 54 -2.54 -13.28 -3.52
N TYR A 55 -2.77 -12.12 -4.14
CA TYR A 55 -1.88 -11.53 -5.15
C TYR A 55 -1.64 -10.04 -4.87
N GLN A 56 -1.39 -9.71 -3.61
CA GLN A 56 -1.29 -8.32 -3.15
C GLN A 56 0.15 -7.93 -2.76
N PHE A 57 1.09 -8.86 -2.77
CA PHE A 57 2.47 -8.62 -2.34
C PHE A 57 3.49 -8.86 -3.47
N GLN A 58 4.50 -7.98 -3.53
CA GLN A 58 5.67 -8.12 -4.39
C GLN A 58 6.94 -7.80 -3.59
N GLY A 59 7.91 -8.72 -3.60
CA GLY A 59 9.26 -8.55 -3.04
C GLY A 59 10.30 -8.10 -4.08
N ASP A 60 11.58 -8.28 -3.75
CA ASP A 60 12.73 -8.06 -4.65
C ASP A 60 12.79 -6.66 -5.29
N TRP A 61 12.77 -5.66 -4.43
CA TRP A 61 12.87 -4.25 -4.82
C TRP A 61 14.23 -3.66 -4.50
N LYS A 62 14.67 -2.72 -5.35
CA LYS A 62 15.63 -1.71 -4.91
C LYS A 62 14.88 -0.60 -4.19
N VAL A 63 15.51 -0.04 -3.16
CA VAL A 63 14.93 1.03 -2.34
C VAL A 63 15.94 2.16 -2.16
N ILE A 64 15.44 3.41 -2.14
CA ILE A 64 16.29 4.59 -1.99
C ILE A 64 16.62 4.86 -0.51
N HIS A 65 15.65 4.76 0.39
CA HIS A 65 15.84 5.03 1.82
C HIS A 65 15.58 3.77 2.67
N PRO A 66 16.52 2.80 2.74
CA PRO A 66 16.33 1.58 3.50
C PRO A 66 16.10 1.92 4.99
N GLY A 67 14.92 1.57 5.51
CA GLY A 67 14.49 1.88 6.87
C GLY A 67 13.31 2.85 6.98
N LYS A 68 12.90 3.50 5.88
CA LYS A 68 11.65 4.27 5.84
C LYS A 68 10.50 3.42 5.33
N ILE A 69 9.39 3.44 6.06
CA ILE A 69 8.13 2.85 5.64
C ILE A 69 7.44 3.79 4.65
N LEU A 70 6.91 3.21 3.57
CA LEU A 70 6.05 3.90 2.62
C LEU A 70 4.60 3.60 2.98
N VAL A 71 3.79 4.64 3.20
CA VAL A 71 2.34 4.51 3.27
C VAL A 71 1.69 5.60 2.44
N GLY A 72 0.70 5.23 1.64
CA GLY A 72 -0.20 6.20 1.03
C GLY A 72 -1.19 5.55 0.07
N ARG A 73 -1.97 6.37 -0.63
CA ARG A 73 -3.03 5.88 -1.53
C ARG A 73 -2.49 5.76 -2.94
N ALA A 74 -2.70 4.61 -3.57
CA ALA A 74 -2.20 4.37 -4.91
C ALA A 74 -2.83 5.33 -5.94
N VAL A 75 -1.99 5.92 -6.78
CA VAL A 75 -2.37 6.50 -8.08
C VAL A 75 -1.66 5.67 -9.14
N THR A 76 -2.42 4.86 -9.88
CA THR A 76 -1.84 3.84 -10.76
C THR A 76 -1.65 4.35 -12.19
N ALA A 77 -0.61 3.87 -12.86
CA ALA A 77 -0.39 4.07 -14.28
C ALA A 77 0.14 2.79 -14.93
N VAL A 78 -0.35 2.50 -16.14
CA VAL A 78 0.06 1.33 -16.92
C VAL A 78 0.65 1.77 -18.23
N MET A 79 1.92 1.43 -18.43
CA MET A 79 2.64 1.61 -19.66
C MET A 79 2.72 0.29 -20.42
N VAL A 80 2.86 0.35 -21.73
CA VAL A 80 3.13 -0.80 -22.60
C VAL A 80 4.25 -0.45 -23.59
N PRO A 81 4.88 -1.44 -24.24
CA PRO A 81 5.81 -1.18 -25.33
C PRO A 81 5.17 -0.28 -26.38
N LYS A 82 5.94 0.70 -26.85
CA LYS A 82 5.44 1.64 -27.86
C LYS A 82 5.03 0.91 -29.13
N ARG A 83 3.81 1.21 -29.56
CA ARG A 83 3.32 0.92 -30.90
C ARG A 83 2.99 2.27 -31.56
N PRO A 84 3.62 2.66 -32.69
CA PRO A 84 3.58 4.05 -33.16
C PRO A 84 2.17 4.63 -33.39
N ASP A 85 1.25 3.86 -33.96
CA ASP A 85 -0.15 4.24 -34.19
C ASP A 85 -0.89 4.50 -32.86
N LEU A 86 -0.72 3.62 -31.88
CA LEU A 86 -1.30 3.77 -30.54
C LEU A 86 -0.72 4.99 -29.79
N ASP A 87 0.61 5.13 -29.82
CA ASP A 87 1.35 6.20 -29.16
C ASP A 87 0.91 7.58 -29.66
N THR A 88 0.90 7.76 -30.98
CA THR A 88 0.46 9.01 -31.62
C THR A 88 -0.99 9.32 -31.26
N TYR A 89 -1.89 8.35 -31.37
CA TYR A 89 -3.30 8.56 -31.05
C TYR A 89 -3.51 8.97 -29.59
N LEU A 90 -2.89 8.27 -28.63
CA LEU A 90 -3.10 8.54 -27.20
C LEU A 90 -2.43 9.83 -26.73
N LEU A 91 -1.27 10.19 -27.30
CA LEU A 91 -0.66 11.51 -27.08
C LEU A 91 -1.57 12.63 -27.58
N GLU A 92 -2.05 12.52 -28.82
CA GLU A 92 -2.93 13.53 -29.40
C GLU A 92 -4.25 13.64 -28.65
N TYR A 93 -4.87 12.51 -28.28
CA TYR A 93 -6.10 12.47 -27.50
C TYR A 93 -5.92 13.17 -26.15
N GLY A 94 -4.90 12.81 -25.37
CA GLY A 94 -4.64 13.43 -24.07
C GLY A 94 -4.38 14.93 -24.17
N GLN A 95 -3.69 15.39 -25.22
CA GLN A 95 -3.34 16.80 -25.39
C GLN A 95 -4.49 17.65 -25.95
N LYS A 96 -5.22 17.14 -26.94
CA LYS A 96 -6.27 17.89 -27.66
C LYS A 96 -7.63 17.78 -26.97
N GLU A 97 -8.00 16.59 -26.51
CA GLU A 97 -9.33 16.33 -25.94
C GLU A 97 -9.35 16.50 -24.41
N GLU A 98 -8.26 16.14 -23.72
CA GLU A 98 -8.16 16.25 -22.26
C GLU A 98 -7.29 17.44 -21.78
N GLY A 99 -6.69 18.20 -22.70
CA GLY A 99 -5.90 19.39 -22.38
C GLY A 99 -4.60 19.12 -21.61
N ARG A 100 -4.11 17.88 -21.59
CA ARG A 100 -2.89 17.49 -20.87
C ARG A 100 -1.64 18.07 -21.54
N LYS A 101 -0.61 18.35 -20.74
CA LYS A 101 0.64 18.96 -21.21
C LYS A 101 1.85 18.06 -20.99
N GLY A 102 2.79 18.10 -21.92
CA GLY A 102 4.00 17.29 -21.87
C GLY A 102 3.76 15.82 -22.24
N PHE A 103 4.67 14.96 -21.80
CA PHE A 103 4.62 13.52 -22.04
C PHE A 103 3.84 12.78 -20.94
N PHE A 104 3.53 11.52 -21.20
CA PHE A 104 2.67 10.67 -20.36
C PHE A 104 2.99 10.66 -18.86
N ASN A 105 4.27 10.62 -18.49
CA ASN A 105 4.68 10.60 -17.08
C ASN A 105 4.27 11.87 -16.32
N SER A 106 4.36 13.05 -16.96
CA SER A 106 3.92 14.32 -16.36
C SER A 106 2.43 14.29 -16.03
N TRP A 107 1.61 13.67 -16.87
CA TRP A 107 0.16 13.62 -16.69
C TRP A 107 -0.24 12.89 -15.41
N VAL A 108 0.45 11.79 -15.10
CA VAL A 108 0.23 11.02 -13.88
C VAL A 108 0.71 11.80 -12.67
N ILE A 109 1.93 12.37 -12.74
CA ILE A 109 2.52 13.13 -11.64
C ILE A 109 1.68 14.37 -11.31
N GLU A 110 1.13 15.06 -12.31
CA GLU A 110 0.28 16.24 -12.10
C GLU A 110 -1.04 15.93 -11.39
N SER A 111 -1.52 14.68 -11.47
CA SER A 111 -2.74 14.24 -10.81
C SER A 111 -2.57 13.91 -9.32
N LEU A 112 -1.32 13.79 -8.85
CA LEU A 112 -1.01 13.40 -7.47
C LEU A 112 -1.47 14.45 -6.46
N GLN A 113 -2.03 13.95 -5.37
CA GLN A 113 -2.44 14.72 -4.20
C GLN A 113 -1.58 14.36 -2.98
N GLU A 114 -1.79 15.08 -1.88
CA GLU A 114 -1.10 14.83 -0.62
C GLU A 114 -1.38 13.41 -0.11
N GLY A 115 -0.31 12.72 0.32
CA GLY A 115 -0.37 11.33 0.80
C GLY A 115 -0.55 10.27 -0.30
N ASP A 116 -0.48 10.63 -1.59
CA ASP A 116 -0.53 9.65 -2.67
C ASP A 116 0.80 8.92 -2.88
N VAL A 117 0.70 7.68 -3.36
CA VAL A 117 1.82 6.90 -3.87
C VAL A 117 1.62 6.69 -5.36
N LEU A 118 2.57 7.18 -6.15
CA LEU A 118 2.63 6.91 -7.58
C LEU A 118 3.00 5.43 -7.80
N VAL A 119 2.14 4.64 -8.44
CA VAL A 119 2.38 3.20 -8.70
C VAL A 119 2.34 2.94 -10.20
N VAL A 120 3.49 2.58 -10.80
CA VAL A 120 3.62 2.49 -12.26
C VAL A 120 4.06 1.10 -12.68
N ASP A 121 3.27 0.48 -13.55
CA ASP A 121 3.69 -0.69 -14.32
C ASP A 121 4.40 -0.23 -15.59
N MET A 122 5.73 -0.42 -15.61
CA MET A 122 6.60 -0.19 -16.75
C MET A 122 6.97 -1.50 -17.44
N PHE A 123 6.16 -2.56 -17.28
CA PHE A 123 6.37 -3.89 -17.85
C PHE A 123 7.78 -4.44 -17.61
N ASP A 124 8.35 -4.13 -16.43
CA ASP A 124 9.72 -4.43 -15.99
C ASP A 124 10.83 -3.85 -16.91
N LYS A 125 10.54 -2.81 -17.70
CA LYS A 125 11.53 -2.13 -18.55
C LYS A 125 12.43 -1.23 -17.69
N VAL A 126 13.74 -1.51 -17.70
CA VAL A 126 14.78 -0.69 -17.05
C VAL A 126 15.50 0.18 -18.07
N TYR A 127 16.15 -0.43 -19.07
CA TYR A 127 16.79 0.28 -20.18
C TYR A 127 15.72 1.05 -20.97
N GLU A 128 15.90 2.37 -21.08
CA GLU A 128 14.92 3.34 -21.62
C GLU A 128 13.56 3.34 -20.92
N GLY A 129 13.46 2.68 -19.77
CA GLY A 129 12.23 2.56 -18.97
C GLY A 129 12.26 3.43 -17.72
N THR A 130 13.01 4.53 -17.73
CA THR A 130 13.18 5.38 -16.55
C THR A 130 12.00 6.35 -16.35
N PHE A 131 10.94 5.91 -15.68
CA PHE A 131 9.71 6.70 -15.54
C PHE A 131 9.93 8.04 -14.82
N VAL A 132 10.74 7.99 -13.74
CA VAL A 132 11.16 9.17 -12.97
C VAL A 132 12.69 9.33 -12.97
N GLY A 133 13.12 10.57 -12.78
CA GLY A 133 14.49 10.95 -12.41
C GLY A 133 14.44 12.01 -11.30
N GLY A 134 15.52 12.78 -11.10
CA GLY A 134 15.61 13.78 -10.03
C GLY A 134 14.47 14.80 -10.07
N ASN A 135 14.27 15.47 -11.21
CA ASN A 135 13.22 16.49 -11.38
C ASN A 135 11.80 15.94 -11.15
N LEU A 136 11.50 14.76 -11.72
CA LEU A 136 10.17 14.16 -11.61
C LEU A 136 9.90 13.64 -10.21
N SER A 137 10.91 13.05 -9.55
CA SER A 137 10.81 12.63 -8.15
C SER A 137 10.63 13.83 -7.22
N THR A 138 11.27 14.98 -7.51
CA THR A 138 11.04 16.23 -6.79
C THR A 138 9.60 16.73 -6.96
N ALA A 139 9.04 16.60 -8.16
CA ALA A 139 7.64 16.93 -8.40
C ALA A 139 6.68 15.99 -7.61
N VAL A 140 6.96 14.68 -7.59
CA VAL A 140 6.23 13.70 -6.77
C VAL A 140 6.31 14.09 -5.29
N SER A 141 7.51 14.38 -4.79
CA SER A 141 7.76 14.80 -3.40
C SER A 141 6.97 16.05 -3.03
N ARG A 142 7.00 17.10 -3.86
CA ARG A 142 6.28 18.35 -3.61
C ARG A 142 4.77 18.13 -3.53
N ARG A 143 4.21 17.28 -4.38
CA ARG A 143 2.76 17.04 -4.48
C ARG A 143 2.25 16.16 -3.35
N THR A 144 2.96 15.08 -3.09
CA THR A 144 2.54 14.06 -2.12
C THR A 144 2.91 14.42 -0.68
N LYS A 145 3.91 15.29 -0.49
CA LYS A 145 4.51 15.72 0.79
C LYS A 145 5.17 14.62 1.62
N TYR A 146 4.48 13.50 1.83
CA TYR A 146 4.95 12.35 2.62
C TYR A 146 4.64 10.99 2.00
N GLY A 147 4.08 10.96 0.79
CA GLY A 147 3.77 9.72 0.07
C GLY A 147 5.01 9.10 -0.58
N GLY A 148 4.91 8.69 -1.84
CA GLY A 148 6.08 8.18 -2.54
C GLY A 148 5.83 7.64 -3.93
N GLN A 149 6.73 6.76 -4.37
CA GLN A 149 6.69 6.21 -5.72
C GLN A 149 7.17 4.76 -5.75
N VAL A 150 6.45 3.95 -6.52
CA VAL A 150 6.66 2.53 -6.78
C VAL A 150 6.71 2.36 -8.29
N ILE A 151 7.90 2.09 -8.82
CA ILE A 151 8.13 2.02 -10.26
C ILE A 151 8.54 0.58 -10.61
N TRP A 152 7.63 -0.19 -11.19
CA TRP A 152 7.93 -1.53 -11.72
C TRP A 152 8.69 -1.43 -13.05
N GLY A 153 9.88 -0.82 -12.98
CA GLY A 153 10.80 -0.54 -14.08
C GLY A 153 11.97 0.33 -13.64
N GLY A 154 12.52 1.08 -14.59
CA GLY A 154 13.69 1.92 -14.41
C GLY A 154 13.41 3.23 -13.65
N ILE A 155 14.44 3.74 -12.97
CA ILE A 155 14.55 5.16 -12.60
C ILE A 155 15.90 5.73 -13.07
N ARG A 156 16.01 7.05 -13.14
CA ARG A 156 17.24 7.77 -13.45
C ARG A 156 17.68 8.66 -12.29
N ASP A 157 18.90 9.18 -12.37
CA ASP A 157 19.42 10.23 -11.49
C ASP A 157 19.36 9.83 -10.01
N VAL A 158 19.71 8.57 -9.71
CA VAL A 158 19.58 7.97 -8.37
C VAL A 158 20.23 8.84 -7.29
N GLN A 159 21.37 9.47 -7.58
CA GLN A 159 22.01 10.42 -6.67
C GLN A 159 21.09 11.56 -6.24
N GLN A 160 20.38 12.19 -7.19
CA GLN A 160 19.44 13.26 -6.89
C GLN A 160 18.19 12.73 -6.17
N VAL A 161 17.71 11.54 -6.53
CA VAL A 161 16.56 10.92 -5.87
C VAL A 161 16.86 10.58 -4.40
N MET A 162 18.11 10.19 -4.08
CA MET A 162 18.56 9.97 -2.71
C MET A 162 18.51 11.23 -1.84
N GLU A 163 18.63 12.42 -2.41
CA GLU A 163 18.53 13.69 -1.65
C GLU A 163 17.09 14.00 -1.23
N ILE A 164 16.10 13.37 -1.86
CA ILE A 164 14.68 13.59 -1.60
C ILE A 164 14.25 12.70 -0.42
N THR A 165 14.31 13.25 0.78
CA THR A 165 14.13 12.48 2.02
C THR A 165 12.69 12.40 2.53
N ASN A 166 11.77 13.21 2.01
CA ASN A 166 10.39 13.25 2.47
C ASN A 166 9.47 12.22 1.81
N ILE A 167 9.96 11.49 0.80
CA ILE A 167 9.24 10.36 0.19
C ILE A 167 10.11 9.10 0.16
N GLN A 168 9.47 7.95 -0.03
CA GLN A 168 10.15 6.69 -0.29
C GLN A 168 9.99 6.28 -1.77
N THR A 169 11.02 5.63 -2.31
CA THR A 169 11.06 5.15 -3.70
C THR A 169 11.44 3.67 -3.75
N PHE A 170 10.53 2.86 -4.29
CA PHE A 170 10.78 1.46 -4.65
C PHE A 170 10.84 1.34 -6.17
N TYR A 171 11.82 0.60 -6.68
CA TYR A 171 12.06 0.49 -8.12
C TYR A 171 12.77 -0.82 -8.51
N ARG A 172 12.78 -1.15 -9.80
CA ARG A 172 13.40 -2.39 -10.30
C ARG A 172 14.87 -2.24 -10.66
N GLY A 173 15.17 -1.19 -11.40
CA GLY A 173 16.53 -0.93 -11.84
C GLY A 173 16.76 0.55 -12.12
N ASN A 174 18.00 0.89 -12.40
CA ASN A 174 18.37 2.24 -12.79
C ASN A 174 19.15 2.19 -14.09
N ASP A 175 18.96 3.21 -14.91
CA ASP A 175 19.63 3.36 -16.20
C ASP A 175 19.81 4.85 -16.51
N PRO A 176 20.90 5.30 -17.19
CA PRO A 176 21.08 6.71 -17.51
C PRO A 176 20.24 7.19 -18.71
N THR A 177 19.64 6.29 -19.48
CA THR A 177 18.82 6.67 -20.64
C THR A 177 17.52 7.35 -20.21
N PRO A 178 17.00 8.32 -20.99
CA PRO A 178 15.66 8.86 -20.76
C PRO A 178 14.59 7.82 -21.10
N ILE A 179 13.37 8.04 -20.62
CA ILE A 179 12.20 7.24 -20.99
C ILE A 179 11.99 7.27 -22.52
N ARG A 180 11.90 6.10 -23.15
CA ARG A 180 11.60 5.91 -24.57
C ARG A 180 10.82 4.61 -24.79
N ASP A 181 10.21 4.51 -25.96
CA ASP A 181 9.55 3.30 -26.45
C ASP A 181 8.52 2.70 -25.47
N VAL A 182 7.81 3.60 -24.78
CA VAL A 182 6.67 3.28 -23.92
C VAL A 182 5.48 4.13 -24.29
N THR A 183 4.27 3.59 -24.10
CA THR A 183 3.01 4.29 -24.31
C THR A 183 2.11 4.08 -23.10
N LEU A 184 1.53 5.15 -22.57
CA LEU A 184 0.57 5.08 -21.47
C LEU A 184 -0.79 4.64 -21.99
N VAL A 185 -1.31 3.53 -21.46
CA VAL A 185 -2.61 2.99 -21.86
C VAL A 185 -3.67 3.09 -20.76
N GLY A 186 -3.27 3.42 -19.54
CA GLY A 186 -4.21 3.62 -18.44
C GLY A 186 -3.67 4.47 -17.30
N MET A 187 -4.56 5.28 -16.74
CA MET A 187 -4.35 6.07 -15.52
C MET A 187 -5.50 5.78 -14.55
N ASN A 188 -5.18 5.51 -13.29
CA ASN A 188 -6.13 5.00 -12.30
C ASN A 188 -6.93 3.80 -12.83
N VAL A 189 -6.19 2.79 -13.30
CA VAL A 189 -6.71 1.48 -13.73
C VAL A 189 -5.98 0.35 -12.97
N PRO A 190 -6.46 -0.92 -13.02
CA PRO A 190 -5.75 -2.04 -12.42
C PRO A 190 -4.33 -2.17 -13.01
N CYS A 191 -3.35 -2.30 -12.14
CA CYS A 191 -1.93 -2.25 -12.48
C CYS A 191 -1.23 -3.51 -11.95
N ARG A 192 -0.49 -4.22 -12.80
CA ARG A 192 0.26 -5.41 -12.40
C ARG A 192 1.67 -5.01 -11.98
N ILE A 193 2.03 -5.33 -10.74
CA ILE A 193 3.35 -5.04 -10.18
C ILE A 193 4.01 -6.37 -9.82
N GLY A 194 4.76 -6.93 -10.77
CA GLY A 194 5.32 -8.28 -10.66
C GLY A 194 4.24 -9.34 -10.48
N ASN A 195 4.17 -9.94 -9.30
CA ASN A 195 3.17 -10.93 -8.90
C ASN A 195 1.95 -10.30 -8.19
N ALA A 196 2.00 -9.01 -7.88
CA ALA A 196 0.92 -8.29 -7.23
C ALA A 196 0.02 -7.56 -8.23
N ILE A 197 -1.21 -7.31 -7.82
CA ILE A 197 -2.13 -6.37 -8.47
C ILE A 197 -2.39 -5.19 -7.53
N CYS A 198 -2.31 -3.98 -8.08
CA CYS A 198 -2.63 -2.73 -7.42
C CYS A 198 -3.82 -2.07 -8.12
N MET A 199 -4.82 -1.69 -7.34
CA MET A 199 -5.99 -0.94 -7.80
C MET A 199 -5.86 0.54 -7.41
N PRO A 200 -6.56 1.44 -8.12
CA PRO A 200 -6.59 2.86 -7.76
C PRO A 200 -7.14 3.06 -6.35
N GLY A 201 -6.39 3.77 -5.51
CA GLY A 201 -6.77 4.09 -4.14
C GLY A 201 -6.42 3.03 -3.09
N ASP A 202 -5.88 1.87 -3.48
CA ASP A 202 -5.32 0.89 -2.53
C ASP A 202 -4.34 1.58 -1.57
N VAL A 203 -4.30 1.14 -0.31
CA VAL A 203 -3.25 1.54 0.61
C VAL A 203 -1.98 0.78 0.23
N VAL A 204 -0.97 1.51 -0.20
CA VAL A 204 0.36 0.98 -0.48
C VAL A 204 1.13 0.96 0.83
N LEU A 205 1.55 -0.21 1.29
CA LEU A 205 2.49 -0.36 2.40
C LEU A 205 3.81 -0.92 1.85
N GLY A 206 4.86 -0.11 1.90
CA GLY A 206 6.22 -0.51 1.53
C GLY A 206 7.09 -0.65 2.77
N THR A 207 7.65 -1.84 2.98
CA THR A 207 8.53 -2.18 4.09
C THR A 207 9.84 -2.76 3.55
N PRO A 208 10.84 -3.08 4.40
CA PRO A 208 12.03 -3.80 3.95
C PRO A 208 11.74 -5.17 3.30
N ALA A 209 10.59 -5.80 3.59
CA ALA A 209 10.20 -7.06 2.97
C ALA A 209 9.76 -6.89 1.50
N GLY A 210 9.17 -5.74 1.17
CA GLY A 210 8.62 -5.46 -0.15
C GLY A 210 7.42 -4.53 -0.07
N ILE A 211 6.53 -4.63 -1.05
CA ILE A 211 5.31 -3.81 -1.12
C ILE A 211 4.09 -4.71 -1.09
N ILE A 212 3.13 -4.34 -0.24
CA ILE A 212 1.79 -4.91 -0.20
C ILE A 212 0.75 -3.84 -0.56
N PHE A 213 -0.20 -4.20 -1.41
CA PHE A 213 -1.33 -3.37 -1.83
C PHE A 213 -2.60 -3.82 -1.13
N VAL A 214 -3.12 -2.99 -0.23
CA VAL A 214 -4.25 -3.31 0.63
C VAL A 214 -5.52 -2.64 0.06
N PRO A 215 -6.57 -3.40 -0.29
CA PRO A 215 -7.82 -2.83 -0.76
C PRO A 215 -8.39 -1.81 0.24
N PRO A 216 -8.95 -0.67 -0.20
CA PRO A 216 -9.36 0.43 0.67
C PRO A 216 -10.32 0.02 1.79
N HIS A 217 -11.24 -0.89 1.47
CA HIS A 217 -12.28 -1.35 2.38
C HIS A 217 -11.76 -2.30 3.48
N LEU A 218 -10.54 -2.83 3.34
CA LEU A 218 -9.86 -3.66 4.35
C LEU A 218 -8.79 -2.91 5.14
N ALA A 219 -8.50 -1.65 4.78
CA ALA A 219 -7.42 -0.90 5.40
C ALA A 219 -7.63 -0.68 6.91
N GLU A 220 -8.86 -0.34 7.32
CA GLU A 220 -9.19 -0.20 8.75
C GLU A 220 -9.00 -1.50 9.52
N GLU A 221 -9.44 -2.62 8.93
CA GLU A 221 -9.31 -3.93 9.56
C GLU A 221 -7.85 -4.34 9.75
N CYS A 222 -6.99 -4.05 8.77
CA CYS A 222 -5.53 -4.25 8.90
C CYS A 222 -4.96 -3.46 10.09
N CYS A 223 -5.35 -2.19 10.25
CA CYS A 223 -4.95 -1.39 11.41
C CYS A 223 -5.44 -2.01 12.71
N ILE A 224 -6.73 -2.35 12.81
CA ILE A 224 -7.32 -2.95 14.02
C ILE A 224 -6.60 -4.26 14.39
N LYS A 225 -6.34 -5.14 13.41
CA LYS A 225 -5.65 -6.42 13.67
C LYS A 225 -4.22 -6.22 14.16
N ALA A 226 -3.48 -5.29 13.56
CA ALA A 226 -2.12 -4.95 14.01
C ALA A 226 -2.12 -4.35 15.42
N GLU A 227 -3.03 -3.43 15.71
CA GLU A 227 -3.15 -2.79 17.02
C GLU A 227 -3.50 -3.79 18.12
N LYS A 228 -4.41 -4.72 17.84
CA LYS A 228 -4.74 -5.82 18.76
C LYS A 228 -3.57 -6.78 18.95
N THR A 229 -2.84 -7.12 17.89
CA THR A 229 -1.63 -7.95 17.97
C THR A 229 -0.58 -7.28 18.85
N ALA A 230 -0.30 -6.00 18.63
CA ALA A 230 0.61 -5.24 19.47
C ALA A 230 0.19 -5.21 20.96
N MET A 231 -1.11 -5.14 21.26
CA MET A 231 -1.61 -5.23 22.64
C MET A 231 -1.36 -6.60 23.26
N ARG A 232 -1.61 -7.68 22.50
CA ARG A 232 -1.36 -9.05 22.96
C ARG A 232 0.12 -9.32 23.17
N ASP A 233 0.98 -8.84 22.28
CA ASP A 233 2.43 -9.00 22.40
C ASP A 233 3.00 -8.29 23.63
N ARG A 234 2.53 -7.06 23.90
CA ARG A 234 2.92 -6.31 25.11
C ARG A 234 2.55 -7.07 26.39
N PHE A 235 1.33 -7.61 26.44
CA PHE A 235 0.89 -8.43 27.55
C PHE A 235 1.74 -9.70 27.68
N GLY A 236 1.90 -10.46 26.59
CA GLY A 236 2.65 -11.70 26.57
C GLY A 236 4.08 -11.51 27.04
N LEU A 237 4.80 -10.54 26.47
CA LEU A 237 6.17 -10.21 26.86
C LEU A 237 6.28 -9.82 28.33
N GLN A 238 5.32 -9.06 28.86
CA GLN A 238 5.29 -8.72 30.27
C GLN A 238 5.10 -9.97 31.15
N ARG A 239 4.13 -10.82 30.86
CA ARG A 239 3.85 -12.02 31.66
C ARG A 239 4.97 -13.05 31.61
N LEU A 240 5.67 -13.16 30.47
CA LEU A 240 6.87 -13.99 30.35
C LEU A 240 8.00 -13.47 31.25
N ARG A 241 8.23 -12.16 31.31
CA ARG A 241 9.23 -11.56 32.21
C ARG A 241 8.91 -11.75 33.68
N GLU A 242 7.62 -11.73 34.02
CA GLU A 242 7.11 -12.01 35.37
C GLU A 242 7.17 -13.51 35.72
N GLY A 243 7.44 -14.39 34.75
CA GLY A 243 7.43 -15.84 34.95
C GLY A 243 6.03 -16.43 35.17
N LYS A 244 4.97 -15.70 34.83
CA LYS A 244 3.58 -16.11 35.08
C LYS A 244 3.11 -17.20 34.11
N TYR A 245 3.55 -17.12 32.85
CA TYR A 245 3.22 -18.08 31.80
C TYR A 245 4.49 -18.56 31.10
N THR A 246 4.40 -19.71 30.44
CA THR A 246 5.45 -20.23 29.56
C THR A 246 5.32 -19.67 28.14
N THR A 247 6.40 -19.71 27.36
CA THR A 247 6.38 -19.34 25.94
C THR A 247 5.32 -20.11 25.15
N ALA A 248 5.20 -21.42 25.39
CA ALA A 248 4.20 -22.26 24.72
C ALA A 248 2.76 -21.82 25.01
N GLN A 249 2.47 -21.33 26.22
CA GLN A 249 1.14 -20.83 26.58
C GLN A 249 0.82 -19.50 25.90
N ILE A 250 1.80 -18.60 25.77
CA ILE A 250 1.60 -17.30 25.14
C ILE A 250 1.55 -17.39 23.61
N ASP A 251 2.32 -18.28 23.00
CA ASP A 251 2.43 -18.43 21.54
C ASP A 251 1.36 -19.38 20.95
N SER A 252 0.43 -19.87 21.76
CA SER A 252 -0.67 -20.76 21.34
C SER A 252 -2.04 -20.12 21.56
N LEU A 253 -3.11 -20.86 21.27
CA LEU A 253 -4.46 -20.40 21.61
C LEU A 253 -4.58 -20.20 23.13
N TRP A 254 -4.78 -18.96 23.54
CA TRP A 254 -4.92 -18.59 24.95
C TRP A 254 -6.14 -19.28 25.58
N THR A 255 -5.94 -19.79 26.79
CA THR A 255 -7.02 -20.33 27.62
C THR A 255 -7.88 -19.21 28.19
N ASP A 256 -9.07 -19.54 28.71
CA ASP A 256 -9.95 -18.58 29.39
C ASP A 256 -9.24 -17.83 30.53
N GLU A 257 -8.32 -18.50 31.22
CA GLU A 257 -7.51 -17.90 32.28
C GLU A 257 -6.59 -16.79 31.74
N ILE A 258 -5.90 -17.04 30.63
CA ILE A 258 -4.98 -16.06 30.01
C ILE A 258 -5.78 -14.89 29.45
N TRP A 259 -6.94 -15.15 28.84
CA TRP A 259 -7.86 -14.10 28.39
C TRP A 259 -8.35 -13.23 29.53
N GLN A 260 -8.80 -13.84 30.63
CA GLN A 260 -9.27 -13.09 31.80
C GLN A 260 -8.14 -12.22 32.38
N ASP A 261 -6.90 -12.72 32.39
CA ASP A 261 -5.73 -11.95 32.80
C ASP A 261 -5.43 -10.79 31.83
N PHE A 262 -5.49 -11.03 30.53
CA PHE A 262 -5.33 -9.99 29.50
C PHE A 262 -6.38 -8.89 29.64
N HIS A 263 -7.66 -9.25 29.85
CA HIS A 263 -8.74 -8.29 30.04
C HIS A 263 -8.59 -7.45 31.31
N ASN A 264 -8.03 -8.03 32.38
CA ASN A 264 -7.72 -7.27 33.58
C ASN A 264 -6.51 -6.36 33.37
N TRP A 265 -5.44 -6.89 32.78
CA TRP A 265 -4.21 -6.16 32.46
C TRP A 265 -4.48 -4.93 31.58
N ARG A 266 -5.30 -5.09 30.53
CA ARG A 266 -5.56 -4.01 29.56
C ARG A 266 -6.32 -2.82 30.17
N LYS A 267 -7.07 -2.99 31.28
CA LYS A 267 -7.79 -1.88 31.94
C LYS A 267 -6.85 -0.76 32.37
N GLU A 268 -5.62 -1.11 32.73
CA GLU A 268 -4.61 -0.18 33.24
C GLU A 268 -3.48 0.08 32.21
N ASN A 269 -3.35 -0.79 31.20
CA ASN A 269 -2.22 -0.78 30.27
C ASN A 269 -2.59 -0.46 28.81
N THR A 270 -3.86 -0.15 28.51
CA THR A 270 -4.26 0.26 27.15
C THR A 270 -3.82 1.71 26.89
N PRO A 271 -2.94 1.97 25.90
CA PRO A 271 -2.58 3.32 25.51
C PRO A 271 -3.80 4.09 24.97
N PRO A 272 -3.85 5.42 25.10
CA PRO A 272 -4.97 6.23 24.60
C PRO A 272 -5.28 5.99 23.12
N GLU A 273 -4.25 5.77 22.29
CA GLU A 273 -4.44 5.51 20.86
C GLU A 273 -5.09 4.16 20.53
N TYR A 274 -5.20 3.24 21.48
CA TYR A 274 -5.81 1.91 21.33
C TYR A 274 -7.12 1.78 22.13
N ALA A 275 -7.61 2.89 22.70
CA ALA A 275 -8.85 2.91 23.47
C ALA A 275 -10.10 2.59 22.61
N HIS A 276 -10.02 2.77 21.28
CA HIS A 276 -11.09 2.45 20.33
C HIS A 276 -11.22 0.96 20.04
N LEU A 277 -10.25 0.12 20.44
CA LEU A 277 -10.26 -1.30 20.12
C LEU A 277 -11.41 -2.01 20.83
N ASP A 278 -12.27 -2.66 20.04
CA ASP A 278 -13.30 -3.56 20.53
C ASP A 278 -12.79 -5.00 20.60
N TRP A 279 -12.96 -5.62 21.76
CA TRP A 279 -12.49 -6.97 22.08
C TRP A 279 -13.63 -7.98 22.24
N SER A 280 -14.90 -7.54 22.15
CA SER A 280 -16.08 -8.36 22.42
C SER A 280 -16.22 -9.57 21.49
N GLY A 281 -15.75 -9.48 20.23
CA GLY A 281 -15.83 -10.55 19.26
C GLY A 281 -14.75 -11.65 19.39
N GLU A 282 -13.61 -11.35 20.01
CA GLU A 282 -12.50 -12.32 20.08
C GLU A 282 -12.78 -13.47 21.03
N GLU A 283 -13.45 -13.22 22.15
CA GLU A 283 -13.83 -14.25 23.12
C GLU A 283 -14.74 -15.30 22.47
N GLU A 284 -15.69 -14.87 21.63
CA GLU A 284 -16.63 -15.77 20.97
C GLU A 284 -15.96 -16.58 19.85
N GLU A 285 -15.06 -15.95 19.09
CA GLU A 285 -14.29 -16.62 18.05
C GLU A 285 -13.34 -17.69 18.66
N MET A 286 -12.74 -17.38 19.81
CA MET A 286 -11.87 -18.30 20.53
C MET A 286 -12.64 -19.48 21.12
N ARG A 287 -13.82 -19.24 21.72
CA ARG A 287 -14.72 -20.33 22.16
C ARG A 287 -15.11 -21.26 21.02
N LYS A 288 -15.35 -20.72 19.82
CA LYS A 288 -15.62 -21.52 18.61
C LYS A 288 -14.40 -22.32 18.15
N ARG A 289 -13.19 -21.77 18.25
CA ARG A 289 -11.94 -22.47 17.90
C ARG A 289 -11.54 -23.57 18.89
N GLN A 290 -11.87 -23.42 20.18
CA GLN A 290 -11.64 -24.47 21.19
C GLN A 290 -12.66 -25.62 21.09
N THR A 291 -13.86 -25.36 20.56
CA THR A 291 -14.95 -26.35 20.46
C THR A 291 -15.14 -26.93 19.04
N GLY A 292 -14.53 -26.31 18.03
CA GLY A 292 -14.58 -26.77 16.65
C GLY A 292 -13.65 -27.97 16.38
N PRO A 293 -13.95 -28.81 15.37
CA PRO A 293 -13.07 -29.91 15.01
C PRO A 293 -11.71 -29.36 14.59
N THR A 294 -10.64 -29.96 15.12
CA THR A 294 -9.26 -29.69 14.70
C THR A 294 -9.17 -29.98 13.21
N ILE A 295 -9.09 -28.94 12.38
CA ILE A 295 -8.82 -29.12 10.94
C ILE A 295 -7.35 -29.51 10.85
N ALA A 296 -7.13 -30.79 10.52
CA ALA A 296 -5.82 -31.38 10.25
C ALA A 296 -5.22 -30.86 8.94
#